data_AF-A0A969CPK4-F1
#
_entry.id   AF-A0A969CPK4-F1
#
_cell.length_a   1.000
_cell.length_b   1.000
_cell.length_c   1.000
_cell.angle_alpha   90.00
_cell.angle_beta   90.00
_cell.angle_gamma   90.00
#
_symmetry.space_group_name_H-M   'P 1'
#
loop_
_entity.id
_entity.type
_entity.pdbx_description
1 polymer ?
#
loop_
_entity_poly.entity_id
_entity_poly.type
_entity_poly.pdbx_seq_one_letter_code
_entity_poly.pdbx_strand_id
1 'polypeptide(L)'
;MTLSPRELAAQKIQLQKEQERLFKDLLGVLDALDHACDHWQNAEQAYQPQPIPIRTSASLSKPSMRQRFGQWCTHLQTYFGKQPHDSQTAFAQGSPTDSMVEVVGSARDGVEMIRRSLLEVLHQRQVVPLEALGKPFDPERMYALGRQESDSVAANTIVREVVRGYLWQDRILREAQVIVSTQSTDDP
;
A
#
# COMPACT_ATOMS: atom_id res chain seq x y z
N MET A 1 -50.20 18.95 -9.57
CA MET A 1 -49.92 20.07 -8.64
C MET A 1 -48.49 20.50 -8.88
N THR A 2 -48.28 21.71 -9.41
CA THR A 2 -46.94 22.26 -9.66
C THR A 2 -46.40 22.87 -8.36
N LEU A 3 -45.23 22.45 -7.90
CA LEU A 3 -44.56 23.02 -6.73
C LEU A 3 -44.34 24.52 -6.92
N SER A 4 -44.54 25.30 -5.87
CA SER A 4 -44.28 26.73 -5.89
C SER A 4 -42.76 27.02 -5.99
N PRO A 5 -42.35 28.22 -6.46
CA PRO A 5 -40.94 28.58 -6.56
C PRO A 5 -40.15 28.46 -5.24
N ARG A 6 -40.80 28.72 -4.08
CA ARG A 6 -40.17 28.59 -2.76
C ARG A 6 -39.93 27.13 -2.37
N GLU A 7 -40.88 26.25 -2.67
CA GLU A 7 -40.75 24.81 -2.40
C GLU A 7 -39.67 24.18 -3.28
N LEU A 8 -39.58 24.57 -4.56
CA LEU A 8 -38.51 24.12 -5.46
C LEU A 8 -37.12 24.54 -4.97
N ALA A 9 -36.98 25.77 -4.45
CA ALA A 9 -35.71 26.24 -3.90
C ALA A 9 -35.32 25.45 -2.64
N ALA A 10 -36.26 25.22 -1.72
CA ALA A 10 -36.03 24.42 -0.53
C ALA A 10 -35.64 22.97 -0.88
N GLN A 11 -36.31 22.36 -1.87
CA GLN A 11 -36.01 21.01 -2.34
C GLN A 11 -34.60 20.91 -2.93
N LYS A 12 -34.15 21.91 -3.72
CA LYS A 12 -32.79 21.95 -4.25
C LYS A 12 -31.73 22.03 -3.15
N ILE A 13 -31.95 22.88 -2.14
CA ILE A 13 -31.05 23.00 -0.99
C ILE A 13 -30.98 21.69 -0.22
N GLN A 14 -32.13 21.05 -0.01
CA GLN A 14 -32.20 19.76 0.67
C GLN A 14 -31.41 18.68 -0.08
N LEU A 15 -31.63 18.57 -1.40
CA LEU A 15 -30.90 17.63 -2.24
C LEU A 15 -29.38 17.89 -2.21
N GLN A 16 -28.97 19.16 -2.22
CA GLN A 16 -27.56 19.51 -2.15
C GLN A 16 -26.94 19.11 -0.80
N LYS A 17 -27.65 19.31 0.30
CA LYS A 17 -27.20 18.87 1.64
C LYS A 17 -27.10 17.35 1.73
N GLU A 18 -28.04 16.63 1.14
CA GLU A 18 -28.02 15.16 1.08
C GLU A 18 -26.82 14.67 0.26
N GLN A 19 -26.55 15.28 -0.90
CA GLN A 19 -25.36 14.97 -1.69
C GLN A 19 -24.07 15.25 -0.92
N GLU A 20 -23.98 16.41 -0.25
CA GLU A 20 -22.82 16.76 0.59
C GLU A 20 -22.58 15.70 1.67
N ARG A 21 -23.65 15.27 2.36
CA ARG A 21 -23.58 14.22 3.37
C ARG A 21 -23.08 12.90 2.78
N LEU A 22 -23.64 12.47 1.64
CA LEU A 22 -23.22 11.23 0.98
C LEU A 22 -21.75 11.27 0.57
N PHE A 23 -21.26 12.41 0.06
CA PHE A 23 -19.84 12.53 -0.26
C PHE A 23 -18.97 12.46 1.00
N LYS A 24 -19.37 13.10 2.10
CA LYS A 24 -18.65 12.98 3.39
C LYS A 24 -18.57 11.52 3.88
N ASP A 25 -19.66 10.78 3.77
CA ASP A 25 -19.69 9.36 4.15
C ASP A 25 -18.77 8.52 3.24
N LEU A 26 -18.76 8.79 1.93
CA LEU A 26 -17.86 8.13 0.97
C LEU A 26 -16.38 8.44 1.23
N LEU A 27 -16.05 9.65 1.67
CA LEU A 27 -14.68 10.00 2.06
C LEU A 27 -14.20 9.18 3.26
N GLY A 28 -15.08 8.85 4.22
CA GLY A 28 -14.73 7.95 5.31
C GLY A 28 -14.42 6.53 4.84
N VAL A 29 -15.15 6.03 3.83
CA VAL A 29 -14.84 4.74 3.18
C VAL A 29 -13.50 4.81 2.46
N LEU A 30 -13.22 5.92 1.77
CA LEU A 30 -11.95 6.14 1.08
C LEU A 30 -10.77 6.11 2.06
N ASP A 31 -10.87 6.77 3.22
CA ASP A 31 -9.81 6.74 4.23
C ASP A 31 -9.54 5.32 4.74
N ALA A 32 -10.60 4.53 4.95
CA ALA A 32 -10.45 3.13 5.36
C ALA A 32 -9.73 2.29 4.29
N LEU A 33 -10.00 2.55 3.01
CA LEU A 33 -9.30 1.91 1.89
C LEU A 33 -7.83 2.35 1.81
N ASP A 34 -7.55 3.65 1.98
CA ASP A 34 -6.18 4.18 2.04
C ASP A 34 -5.40 3.52 3.19
N HIS A 35 -5.96 3.49 4.40
CA HIS A 35 -5.34 2.82 5.55
C HIS A 35 -5.09 1.32 5.33
N ALA A 36 -6.01 0.61 4.68
CA ALA A 36 -5.81 -0.79 4.33
C ALA A 36 -4.64 -0.97 3.35
N CYS A 37 -4.55 -0.11 2.34
CA CYS A 37 -3.45 -0.13 1.37
C CYS A 37 -2.10 0.15 2.04
N ASP A 38 -2.03 1.17 2.88
CA ASP A 38 -0.82 1.54 3.63
C ASP A 38 -0.39 0.40 4.58
N HIS A 39 -1.34 -0.21 5.30
CA HIS A 39 -1.06 -1.32 6.20
C HIS A 39 -0.39 -2.49 5.47
N TRP A 40 -0.91 -2.88 4.30
CA TRP A 40 -0.32 -3.97 3.52
C TRP A 40 1.05 -3.62 2.95
N GLN A 41 1.24 -2.39 2.45
CA GLN A 41 2.55 -1.94 1.95
C GLN A 41 3.61 -1.98 3.05
N ASN A 42 3.27 -1.52 4.25
CA ASN A 42 4.19 -1.51 5.39
C ASN A 42 4.44 -2.92 5.95
N ALA A 43 3.42 -3.79 5.96
CA ALA A 43 3.55 -5.17 6.43
C ALA A 43 4.50 -6.01 5.55
N GLU A 44 4.47 -5.82 4.24
CA GLU A 44 5.43 -6.46 3.32
C GLU A 44 6.87 -6.01 3.58
N GLN A 45 7.10 -4.72 3.83
CA GLN A 45 8.43 -4.21 4.15
C GLN A 45 8.95 -4.75 5.49
N ALA A 46 8.06 -4.94 6.48
CA ALA A 46 8.41 -5.50 7.78
C ALA A 46 8.66 -7.02 7.73
N TYR A 47 8.03 -7.74 6.79
CA TYR A 47 8.25 -9.17 6.57
C TYR A 47 9.42 -9.40 5.60
N GLN A 48 10.65 -9.16 6.06
CA GLN A 48 11.79 -9.83 5.44
C GLN A 48 11.78 -11.29 5.89
N PRO A 49 11.74 -12.29 4.97
CA PRO A 49 11.94 -13.67 5.35
C PRO A 49 13.35 -13.78 5.92
N GLN A 50 13.46 -13.94 7.24
CA GLN A 50 14.74 -14.25 7.87
C GLN A 50 15.21 -15.58 7.25
N PRO A 51 16.43 -15.65 6.69
CA PRO A 51 16.94 -16.91 6.20
C PRO A 51 16.92 -17.88 7.38
N ILE A 52 16.07 -18.91 7.30
CA ILE A 52 16.05 -19.99 8.28
C ILE A 52 17.48 -20.50 8.33
N PRO A 53 18.18 -20.47 9.48
CA PRO A 53 19.54 -20.97 9.53
C PRO A 53 19.48 -22.45 9.17
N ILE A 54 19.88 -22.77 7.95
CA ILE A 54 20.15 -24.16 7.57
C ILE A 54 21.25 -24.57 8.52
N ARG A 55 20.92 -25.43 9.48
CA ARG A 55 21.89 -26.09 10.36
C ARG A 55 22.79 -26.92 9.46
N THR A 56 23.81 -26.28 8.90
CA THR A 56 24.86 -26.93 8.15
C THR A 56 25.59 -27.76 9.19
N SER A 57 25.31 -29.07 9.22
CA SER A 57 26.03 -30.00 10.07
C SER A 57 27.50 -29.92 9.69
N ALA A 58 28.27 -29.24 10.53
CA ALA A 58 29.70 -29.12 10.42
C ALA A 58 30.31 -30.52 10.22
N SER A 59 31.03 -30.63 9.11
CA SER A 59 31.93 -31.71 8.74
C SER A 59 32.89 -32.03 9.89
N LEU A 60 32.68 -33.17 10.55
CA LEU A 60 33.70 -33.89 11.29
C LEU A 60 34.43 -34.80 10.31
N SER A 61 35.67 -34.45 10.00
CA SER A 61 36.60 -35.20 9.17
C SER A 61 36.94 -36.58 9.75
N LYS A 62 36.83 -37.65 8.93
CA LYS A 62 37.78 -38.78 8.80
C LYS A 62 37.33 -39.74 7.65
N PRO A 63 38.25 -40.54 7.06
CA PRO A 63 38.24 -40.80 5.62
C PRO A 63 37.47 -42.06 5.13
N SER A 64 37.01 -41.95 3.88
CA SER A 64 36.97 -42.92 2.77
C SER A 64 36.37 -44.34 2.95
N MET A 65 35.13 -44.50 2.46
CA MET A 65 34.55 -45.80 2.09
C MET A 65 34.10 -45.88 0.60
N ARG A 66 33.90 -44.75 -0.11
CA ARG A 66 33.44 -44.73 -1.53
C ARG A 66 34.48 -44.31 -2.55
N GLN A 67 35.67 -43.88 -2.13
CA GLN A 67 36.88 -43.95 -2.96
C GLN A 67 37.17 -45.41 -3.37
N ARG A 68 36.70 -46.38 -2.57
CA ARG A 68 36.66 -47.82 -2.86
C ARG A 68 35.50 -48.24 -3.79
N PHE A 69 34.48 -47.40 -3.95
CA PHE A 69 33.34 -47.60 -4.86
C PHE A 69 33.56 -46.92 -6.22
N GLY A 70 34.38 -45.86 -6.26
CA GLY A 70 34.84 -45.23 -7.50
C GLY A 70 35.60 -46.20 -8.41
N GLN A 71 36.41 -47.11 -7.85
CA GLN A 71 37.07 -48.18 -8.61
C GLN A 71 36.09 -49.26 -9.14
N TRP A 72 34.90 -49.38 -8.54
CA TRP A 72 33.87 -50.33 -8.98
C TRP A 72 33.05 -49.78 -10.16
N CYS A 73 32.75 -48.47 -10.20
CA CYS A 73 32.04 -47.85 -11.32
C CYS A 73 32.91 -47.62 -12.57
N THR A 74 34.24 -47.55 -12.44
CA THR A 74 35.14 -47.48 -13.62
C THR A 74 35.26 -48.84 -14.35
N HIS A 75 34.83 -49.95 -13.74
CA HIS A 75 34.87 -51.29 -14.35
C HIS A 75 33.57 -51.70 -15.06
N LEU A 76 32.44 -51.04 -14.77
CA LEU A 76 31.15 -51.33 -15.41
C LEU A 76 30.82 -50.39 -16.60
N GLN A 77 31.70 -49.44 -16.89
CA GLN A 77 31.60 -48.53 -18.04
C GLN A 77 32.04 -49.17 -19.39
N THR A 78 32.34 -50.46 -19.39
CA THR A 78 32.80 -51.23 -20.57
C THR A 78 31.71 -52.15 -21.14
N TYR A 79 30.59 -52.35 -20.43
CA TYR A 79 29.51 -53.24 -20.87
C TYR A 79 28.17 -52.53 -20.76
N PHE A 80 27.45 -52.45 -21.88
CA PHE A 80 26.12 -51.86 -22.08
C PHE A 80 26.05 -50.36 -22.37
N GLY A 81 26.17 -50.07 -23.67
CA GLY A 81 25.85 -48.77 -24.26
C GLY A 81 24.34 -48.51 -24.36
N LYS A 82 24.01 -47.23 -24.14
CA LYS A 82 22.99 -46.41 -24.83
C LYS A 82 22.87 -45.09 -24.06
N GLN A 83 23.15 -43.96 -24.70
CA GLN A 83 22.60 -42.67 -24.28
C GLN A 83 21.24 -42.46 -25.02
N PRO A 84 20.53 -41.33 -24.82
CA PRO A 84 19.85 -40.87 -23.61
C PRO A 84 18.37 -40.52 -23.93
N HIS A 85 17.40 -40.79 -23.05
CA HIS A 85 16.11 -40.08 -23.10
C HIS A 85 15.35 -40.27 -21.79
N ASP A 86 15.54 -39.38 -20.82
CA ASP A 86 14.61 -39.26 -19.70
C ASP A 86 14.29 -37.79 -19.46
N SER A 87 13.11 -37.44 -19.95
CA SER A 87 12.28 -36.34 -19.48
C SER A 87 12.16 -36.37 -17.97
N GLN A 88 12.92 -35.51 -17.29
CA GLN A 88 12.67 -35.14 -15.90
C GLN A 88 11.92 -33.82 -15.88
N THR A 89 10.59 -33.94 -15.82
CA THR A 89 9.71 -32.91 -15.28
C THR A 89 10.10 -32.72 -13.82
N ALA A 90 10.90 -31.70 -13.54
CA ALA A 90 11.17 -31.27 -12.18
C ALA A 90 9.89 -30.65 -11.60
N PHE A 91 9.05 -31.46 -10.98
CA PHE A 91 8.02 -30.99 -10.06
C PHE A 91 8.71 -30.45 -8.81
N ALA A 92 9.12 -29.18 -8.87
CA ALA A 92 9.36 -28.40 -7.67
C ALA A 92 8.01 -28.31 -6.93
N GLN A 93 7.88 -29.09 -5.85
CA GLN A 93 6.75 -28.97 -4.94
C GLN A 93 6.78 -27.56 -4.35
N GLY A 94 5.88 -26.69 -4.82
CA GLY A 94 5.64 -25.39 -4.20
C GLY A 94 5.34 -25.60 -2.72
N SER A 95 6.09 -24.90 -1.87
CA SER A 95 5.83 -24.88 -0.43
C SER A 95 4.40 -24.37 -0.19
N PRO A 96 3.63 -24.91 0.79
CA PRO A 96 2.29 -24.42 1.13
C PRO A 96 2.22 -22.92 1.48
N THR A 97 3.37 -22.28 1.74
CA THR A 97 3.47 -20.82 1.91
C THR A 97 3.23 -20.03 0.63
N ASP A 98 3.49 -20.59 -0.55
CA ASP A 98 3.42 -19.85 -1.83
C ASP A 98 1.97 -19.50 -2.21
N SER A 99 1.02 -20.42 -1.94
CA SER A 99 -0.40 -20.17 -2.24
C SER A 99 -1.04 -19.13 -1.32
N MET A 100 -0.59 -19.03 -0.06
CA MET A 100 -1.11 -18.05 0.88
C MET A 100 -0.64 -16.63 0.53
N VAL A 101 0.61 -16.47 0.07
CA VAL A 101 1.15 -15.18 -0.37
C VAL A 101 0.41 -14.68 -1.62
N GLU A 102 0.14 -15.56 -2.58
CA GLU A 102 -0.60 -15.21 -3.80
C GLU A 102 -2.05 -14.77 -3.49
N VAL A 103 -2.74 -15.48 -2.59
CA VAL A 103 -4.10 -15.09 -2.16
C VAL A 103 -4.10 -13.72 -1.49
N VAL A 104 -3.15 -13.44 -0.60
CA VAL A 104 -3.04 -12.12 0.06
C VAL A 104 -2.71 -11.02 -0.94
N GLY A 105 -1.81 -11.27 -1.90
CA GLY A 105 -1.50 -10.34 -2.98
C GLY A 105 -2.74 -10.01 -3.84
N SER A 106 -3.51 -11.03 -4.24
CA SER A 106 -4.73 -10.82 -5.02
C SER A 106 -5.80 -10.02 -4.27
N ALA A 107 -5.91 -10.21 -2.95
CA ALA A 107 -6.84 -9.45 -2.12
C ALA A 107 -6.44 -7.97 -2.02
N ARG A 108 -5.14 -7.69 -1.87
CA ARG A 108 -4.58 -6.33 -1.88
C ARG A 108 -4.90 -5.62 -3.19
N ASP A 109 -4.63 -6.27 -4.32
CA ASP A 109 -4.89 -5.69 -5.64
C ASP A 109 -6.38 -5.38 -5.84
N GLY A 110 -7.25 -6.26 -5.33
CA GLY A 110 -8.70 -6.02 -5.33
C GLY A 110 -9.09 -4.74 -4.57
N VAL A 111 -8.50 -4.51 -3.40
CA VAL A 111 -8.78 -3.29 -2.61
C VAL A 111 -8.23 -2.04 -3.28
N GLU A 112 -7.02 -2.11 -3.84
CA GLU A 112 -6.42 -1.02 -4.64
C GLU A 112 -7.33 -0.63 -5.80
N MET A 113 -7.88 -1.63 -6.53
CA MET A 113 -8.80 -1.40 -7.64
C MET A 113 -10.10 -0.71 -7.19
N ILE A 114 -10.67 -1.12 -6.04
CA ILE A 114 -11.86 -0.48 -5.48
C ILE A 114 -11.55 0.97 -5.09
N ARG A 115 -10.41 1.21 -4.43
CA ARG A 115 -9.96 2.55 -4.04
C ARG A 115 -9.84 3.48 -5.25
N ARG A 116 -9.18 3.01 -6.31
CA ARG A 116 -9.04 3.77 -7.56
C ARG A 116 -10.39 4.06 -8.20
N SER A 117 -11.27 3.06 -8.26
CA SER A 117 -12.61 3.21 -8.85
C SER A 117 -13.44 4.24 -8.07
N LEU A 118 -13.35 4.24 -6.74
CA LEU A 118 -14.03 5.24 -5.91
C LEU A 118 -13.49 6.65 -6.16
N LEU A 119 -12.17 6.82 -6.23
CA LEU A 119 -11.54 8.09 -6.57
C LEU A 119 -12.00 8.62 -7.94
N GLU A 120 -12.09 7.75 -8.95
CA GLU A 120 -12.59 8.12 -10.27
C GLU A 120 -14.04 8.60 -10.23
N VAL A 121 -14.91 7.91 -9.50
CA VAL A 121 -16.31 8.31 -9.32
C VAL A 121 -16.42 9.66 -8.61
N LEU A 122 -15.63 9.89 -7.54
CA LEU A 122 -15.58 11.16 -6.84
C LEU A 122 -15.12 12.30 -7.76
N HIS A 123 -14.06 12.06 -8.53
CA HIS A 123 -13.54 13.03 -9.49
C HIS A 123 -14.57 13.39 -10.57
N GLN A 124 -15.29 12.42 -11.14
CA GLN A 124 -16.38 12.65 -12.09
C GLN A 124 -17.50 13.54 -11.52
N ARG A 125 -17.67 13.51 -10.20
CA ARG A 125 -18.65 14.33 -9.47
C ARG A 125 -18.07 15.66 -8.95
N GLN A 126 -16.88 16.05 -9.43
CA GLN A 126 -16.18 17.28 -9.03
C GLN A 126 -15.81 17.29 -7.54
N VAL A 127 -15.61 16.12 -6.94
CA VAL A 127 -15.00 15.98 -5.62
C VAL A 127 -13.51 15.76 -5.85
N VAL A 128 -12.70 16.76 -5.50
CA VAL A 128 -11.27 16.80 -5.81
C VAL A 128 -10.44 16.89 -4.53
N PRO A 129 -9.27 16.21 -4.47
CA PRO A 129 -8.39 16.32 -3.33
C PRO A 129 -7.75 17.71 -3.24
N LEU A 130 -7.51 18.17 -2.01
CA LEU A 130 -6.68 19.33 -1.72
C LEU A 130 -5.21 18.90 -1.69
N GLU A 131 -4.38 19.46 -2.54
CA GLU A 131 -2.94 19.25 -2.49
C GLU A 131 -2.31 20.08 -1.36
N ALA A 132 -2.06 19.46 -0.20
CA ALA A 132 -1.52 20.13 0.98
C ALA A 132 0.00 20.00 1.12
N LEU A 133 0.58 18.82 0.86
CA LEU A 133 2.01 18.55 1.10
C LEU A 133 2.93 19.56 0.40
N GLY A 134 3.87 20.12 1.15
CA GLY A 134 4.87 21.07 0.63
C GLY A 134 4.33 22.48 0.33
N LYS A 135 3.02 22.74 0.52
CA LYS A 135 2.45 24.08 0.36
C LYS A 135 2.46 24.86 1.69
N PRO A 136 2.33 26.20 1.65
CA PRO A 136 2.09 27.00 2.85
C PRO A 136 0.79 26.58 3.54
N PHE A 137 0.77 26.65 4.86
CA PHE A 137 -0.44 26.40 5.63
C PHE A 137 -1.52 27.45 5.35
N ASP A 138 -2.71 27.00 4.97
CA ASP A 138 -3.89 27.83 4.72
C ASP A 138 -4.98 27.55 5.78
N PRO A 139 -5.22 28.46 6.74
CA PRO A 139 -6.23 28.28 7.78
C PRO A 139 -7.66 28.16 7.27
N GLU A 140 -7.97 28.62 6.05
CA GLU A 140 -9.33 28.52 5.50
C GLU A 140 -9.66 27.10 5.03
N ARG A 141 -8.64 26.30 4.68
CA ARG A 141 -8.80 24.99 4.03
C ARG A 141 -8.16 23.83 4.80
N MET A 142 -7.41 24.14 5.85
CA MET A 142 -6.55 23.19 6.54
C MET A 142 -6.61 23.35 8.05
N TYR A 143 -6.57 22.21 8.73
CA TYR A 143 -6.52 22.12 10.18
C TYR A 143 -5.15 21.63 10.63
N ALA A 144 -4.39 22.48 11.33
CA ALA A 144 -3.09 22.10 11.87
C ALA A 144 -3.27 21.26 13.13
N LEU A 145 -2.91 19.97 13.06
CA LEU A 145 -2.90 19.06 14.21
C LEU A 145 -1.70 19.31 15.13
N GLY A 146 -0.62 19.84 14.59
CA GLY A 146 0.60 20.07 15.33
C GLY A 146 1.68 20.75 14.50
N ARG A 147 2.80 20.99 15.15
CA ARG A 147 4.00 21.56 14.57
C ARG A 147 5.15 20.57 14.71
N GLN A 148 6.02 20.55 13.72
CA GLN A 148 7.22 19.71 13.72
C GLN A 148 8.41 20.55 13.27
N GLU A 149 9.49 20.46 14.04
CA GLU A 149 10.76 21.11 13.69
C GLU A 149 11.33 20.49 12.40
N SER A 150 11.73 21.35 11.48
CA SER A 150 12.35 20.91 10.24
C SER A 150 13.24 22.01 9.66
N ASP A 151 14.52 21.69 9.51
CA ASP A 151 15.49 22.58 8.86
C ASP A 151 15.45 22.48 7.33
N SER A 152 14.70 21.49 6.81
CA SER A 152 14.64 21.16 5.39
C SER A 152 13.60 21.96 4.60
N VAL A 153 12.60 22.51 5.28
CA VAL A 153 11.50 23.28 4.66
C VAL A 153 11.31 24.60 5.36
N ALA A 154 10.83 25.61 4.62
CA ALA A 154 10.54 26.93 5.19
C ALA A 154 9.52 26.83 6.33
N ALA A 155 9.56 27.74 7.30
CA ALA A 155 8.57 27.83 8.36
C ALA A 155 7.14 27.97 7.79
N ASN A 156 6.15 27.47 8.52
CA ASN A 156 4.74 27.53 8.14
C ASN A 156 4.38 26.75 6.84
N THR A 157 5.17 25.72 6.52
CA THR A 157 4.97 24.82 5.37
C THR A 157 4.47 23.47 5.85
N ILE A 158 3.59 22.84 5.08
CA ILE A 158 3.04 21.52 5.43
C ILE A 158 4.11 20.45 5.22
N VAL A 159 4.54 19.82 6.32
CA VAL A 159 5.52 18.73 6.30
C VAL A 159 4.86 17.36 6.14
N ARG A 160 3.62 17.23 6.62
CA ARG A 160 2.88 15.97 6.55
C ARG A 160 1.39 16.22 6.47
N GLU A 161 0.73 15.48 5.61
CA GLU A 161 -0.72 15.37 5.52
C GLU A 161 -1.12 14.08 6.26
N VAL A 162 -1.94 14.24 7.30
CA VAL A 162 -2.45 13.12 8.12
C VAL A 162 -3.77 12.62 7.56
N VAL A 163 -4.66 13.54 7.19
CA VAL A 163 -5.92 13.24 6.52
C VAL A 163 -6.04 14.19 5.33
N ARG A 164 -6.32 13.61 4.16
CA ARG A 164 -6.45 14.40 2.94
C ARG A 164 -7.71 15.26 2.93
N GLY A 165 -7.54 16.53 2.57
CA GLY A 165 -8.64 17.46 2.37
C GLY A 165 -9.34 17.23 1.03
N TYR A 166 -10.63 17.59 0.95
CA TYR A 166 -11.42 17.45 -0.28
C TYR A 166 -12.35 18.65 -0.47
N LEU A 167 -12.48 19.06 -1.74
CA LEU A 167 -13.36 20.12 -2.20
C LEU A 167 -14.45 19.51 -3.08
N TRP A 168 -15.66 20.03 -2.97
CA TRP A 168 -16.77 19.72 -3.87
C TRP A 168 -17.31 21.03 -4.47
N GLN A 169 -17.20 21.21 -5.78
CA GLN A 169 -17.61 22.46 -6.45
C GLN A 169 -17.03 23.71 -5.77
N ASP A 170 -15.72 23.68 -5.49
CA ASP A 170 -14.95 24.71 -4.78
C ASP A 170 -15.35 24.95 -3.30
N ARG A 171 -16.35 24.24 -2.79
CA ARG A 171 -16.72 24.25 -1.37
C ARG A 171 -15.91 23.20 -0.62
N ILE A 172 -15.50 23.53 0.60
CA ILE A 172 -14.79 22.57 1.46
C ILE A 172 -15.77 21.49 1.90
N LEU A 173 -15.49 20.26 1.49
CA LEU A 173 -16.22 19.09 1.94
C LEU A 173 -15.59 18.53 3.23
N ARG A 174 -14.25 18.55 3.27
CA ARG A 174 -13.42 18.17 4.40
C ARG A 174 -12.09 18.93 4.36
N GLU A 175 -11.71 19.54 5.48
CA GLU A 175 -10.41 20.21 5.61
C GLU A 175 -9.25 19.20 5.60
N ALA A 176 -8.09 19.59 5.05
CA ALA A 176 -6.90 18.75 5.19
C ALA A 176 -6.36 18.85 6.62
N GLN A 177 -6.07 17.73 7.24
CA GLN A 177 -5.44 17.71 8.56
C GLN A 177 -3.94 17.52 8.39
N VAL A 178 -3.17 18.48 8.88
CA VAL A 178 -1.75 18.62 8.53
C VAL A 178 -0.86 18.87 9.74
N ILE A 179 0.41 18.54 9.58
CA ILE A 179 1.50 18.94 10.48
C ILE A 179 2.30 20.01 9.75
N VAL A 180 2.58 21.11 10.45
CA VAL A 180 3.24 22.30 9.88
C VAL A 180 4.67 22.42 10.39
N SER A 181 5.59 22.89 9.57
CA SER A 181 6.98 23.13 9.96
C SER A 181 7.13 24.32 10.90
N THR A 182 8.01 24.15 11.89
CA THR A 182 8.63 25.26 12.62
C THR A 182 10.12 25.26 12.34
N GLN A 183 10.70 26.45 12.22
CA GLN A 183 12.15 26.57 12.30
C GLN A 183 12.55 26.43 13.78
N SER A 184 13.66 25.74 14.01
CA SER A 184 14.36 25.71 15.29
C SER A 184 14.88 27.13 15.55
N THR A 185 14.12 27.93 16.30
CA THR A 185 14.63 29.19 16.83
C THR A 185 15.61 28.84 17.94
N ASP A 186 16.88 28.59 17.58
CA ASP A 186 17.99 28.76 18.51
C ASP A 186 18.05 30.26 18.86
N ASP A 187 17.37 30.62 19.95
CA ASP A 187 17.45 31.96 20.55
C ASP A 187 18.84 32.07 21.22
N PRO A 188 19.68 33.09 20.89
CA PRO A 188 21.06 33.21 21.39
C PRO A 188 21.19 33.57 22.87
#